data_AF-K4ACS6-F1
#
_entry.id   AF-K4ACS6-F1
#
_cell.length_a   1.000
_cell.length_b   1.000
_cell.length_c   1.000
_cell.angle_alpha   90.00
_cell.angle_beta   90.00
_cell.angle_gamma   90.00
#
_symmetry.space_group_name_H-M   'P 1'
#
loop_
_entity.id
_entity.type
_entity.pdbx_description
1 polymer ?
#
loop_
_entity_poly.entity_id
_entity_poly.type
_entity_poly.pdbx_seq_one_letter_code
_entity_poly.pdbx_strand_id
1 'polypeptide(L)'
;MATNFSFPEMTPAQIAEGLHSYDIAPNPNLRAEDIAKPQPELLPNVFSLFFTNVVGDNPPDEQLGFDELLVLENPEHHLQAMALRRIYRKARDFLDSIYFGGLTLRDFLRPHPRRIIDILSALVNYLHFRQEKLDVLKPISQEYFEREDQLTELRARVAELQKAKTEHAYNEQMEEPVVQQLQAEVNTLRQKIQEYNTHQLALRIHETEVRLKAKEKERDQRIEENKQKMTTLKSEVESELKCLADREREIEEKIAKAADLCSQSDSVEVAGRKKREEIYATFEQVCETANMYMDGIDRSRKEVDEASMAIISQIGP
;
A
#
# COMPACT_ATOMS: atom_id res chain seq x y z
N MET A 1 -48.98 -36.69 -65.74
CA MET A 1 -50.22 -35.99 -65.38
C MET A 1 -49.89 -34.50 -65.41
N ALA A 2 -50.44 -33.76 -66.37
CA ALA A 2 -50.17 -32.32 -66.48
C ALA A 2 -50.92 -31.61 -65.34
N THR A 3 -50.19 -31.17 -64.33
CA THR A 3 -50.70 -30.19 -63.38
C THR A 3 -50.94 -28.91 -64.18
N ASN A 4 -52.20 -28.60 -64.50
CA ASN A 4 -52.56 -27.35 -65.15
C ASN A 4 -52.29 -26.21 -64.15
N PHE A 5 -51.05 -25.76 -64.12
CA PHE A 5 -50.69 -24.50 -63.47
C PHE A 5 -51.43 -23.40 -64.23
N SER A 6 -52.39 -22.78 -63.56
CA SER A 6 -53.20 -21.70 -64.12
C SER A 6 -52.87 -20.43 -63.33
N PHE A 7 -52.32 -19.44 -64.03
CA PHE A 7 -52.29 -18.06 -63.57
C PHE A 7 -53.60 -17.37 -63.99
N PRO A 8 -54.01 -16.29 -63.31
CA PRO A 8 -55.20 -15.55 -63.71
C PRO A 8 -54.99 -14.91 -65.10
N GLU A 9 -55.98 -15.08 -66.00
CA GLU A 9 -56.03 -14.29 -67.23
C GLU A 9 -56.23 -12.82 -66.86
N MET A 10 -55.31 -11.97 -67.30
CA MET A 10 -55.36 -10.53 -67.06
C MET A 10 -56.05 -9.82 -68.21
N THR A 11 -56.79 -8.77 -67.89
CA THR A 11 -57.33 -7.87 -68.93
C THR A 11 -56.19 -7.10 -69.61
N PRO A 12 -56.36 -6.67 -70.88
CA PRO A 12 -55.34 -5.87 -71.56
C PRO A 12 -54.93 -4.60 -70.80
N ALA A 13 -55.83 -4.00 -70.02
CA ALA A 13 -55.53 -2.84 -69.19
C ALA A 13 -54.59 -3.20 -68.02
N GLN A 14 -54.87 -4.31 -67.32
CA GLN A 14 -54.01 -4.81 -66.24
C GLN A 14 -52.62 -5.20 -66.75
N ILE A 15 -52.56 -5.80 -67.95
CA ILE A 15 -51.28 -6.12 -68.58
C ILE A 15 -50.50 -4.84 -68.88
N ALA A 16 -51.13 -3.82 -69.50
CA ALA A 16 -50.45 -2.55 -69.77
C ALA A 16 -49.89 -1.91 -68.49
N GLU A 17 -50.70 -1.85 -67.42
CA GLU A 17 -50.30 -1.34 -66.12
C GLU A 17 -49.12 -2.11 -65.52
N GLY A 18 -49.16 -3.44 -65.60
CA GLY A 18 -48.07 -4.30 -65.14
C GLY A 18 -46.79 -4.05 -65.91
N LEU A 19 -46.86 -3.95 -67.25
CA LEU A 19 -45.69 -3.68 -68.09
C LEU A 19 -45.05 -2.31 -67.77
N HIS A 20 -45.86 -1.29 -67.49
CA HIS A 20 -45.35 0.02 -67.06
C HIS A 20 -44.74 -0.03 -65.67
N SER A 21 -45.39 -0.72 -64.72
CA SER A 21 -44.93 -0.79 -63.31
C SER A 21 -43.56 -1.44 -63.15
N TYR A 22 -43.18 -2.31 -64.08
CA TYR A 22 -41.90 -3.02 -64.07
C TYR A 22 -40.90 -2.49 -65.11
N ASP A 23 -41.16 -1.33 -65.71
CA ASP A 23 -40.31 -0.70 -66.74
C ASP A 23 -40.01 -1.61 -67.95
N ILE A 24 -41.00 -2.41 -68.37
CA ILE A 24 -40.89 -3.30 -69.55
C ILE A 24 -41.92 -2.99 -70.65
N ALA A 25 -42.62 -1.85 -70.54
CA ALA A 25 -43.45 -1.32 -71.61
C ALA A 25 -42.57 -0.80 -72.75
N PRO A 26 -42.77 -1.24 -74.02
CA PRO A 26 -41.93 -0.82 -75.15
C PRO A 26 -41.95 0.68 -75.44
N ASN A 27 -43.00 1.37 -75.01
CA ASN A 27 -43.14 2.80 -75.16
C ASN A 27 -44.00 3.35 -74.00
N PRO A 28 -43.83 4.64 -73.62
CA PRO A 28 -44.55 5.24 -72.49
C PRO A 28 -46.06 5.39 -72.74
N ASN A 29 -46.50 5.25 -73.98
CA ASN A 29 -47.90 5.38 -74.38
C ASN A 29 -48.57 4.02 -74.63
N LEU A 30 -47.99 2.90 -74.20
CA LEU A 30 -48.58 1.58 -74.41
C LEU A 30 -49.93 1.49 -73.70
N ARG A 31 -50.99 1.17 -74.45
CA ARG A 31 -52.37 1.07 -73.94
C ARG A 31 -52.94 -0.33 -74.07
N ALA A 32 -54.10 -0.53 -73.44
CA ALA A 32 -54.88 -1.76 -73.53
C ALA A 32 -55.22 -2.14 -74.97
N GLU A 33 -55.47 -1.17 -75.85
CA GLU A 33 -55.79 -1.43 -77.26
C GLU A 33 -54.61 -2.03 -78.03
N ASP A 34 -53.38 -1.62 -77.72
CA ASP A 34 -52.16 -2.12 -78.37
C ASP A 34 -51.90 -3.59 -77.99
N ILE A 35 -52.34 -4.01 -76.81
CA ILE A 35 -52.27 -5.41 -76.36
C ILE A 35 -53.43 -6.23 -76.94
N ALA A 36 -54.63 -5.64 -77.03
CA ALA A 36 -55.79 -6.29 -77.66
C ALA A 36 -55.61 -6.49 -79.18
N LYS A 37 -54.79 -5.65 -79.83
CA LYS A 37 -54.42 -5.72 -81.25
C LYS A 37 -52.89 -5.70 -81.38
N PRO A 38 -52.21 -6.78 -80.96
CA PRO A 38 -50.76 -6.80 -80.83
C PRO A 38 -50.07 -6.63 -82.18
N GLN A 39 -49.13 -5.69 -82.24
CA GLN A 39 -48.20 -5.56 -83.35
C GLN A 39 -47.05 -6.58 -83.20
N PRO A 40 -46.44 -7.08 -84.29
CA PRO A 40 -45.33 -8.05 -84.23
C PRO A 40 -44.15 -7.60 -83.37
N GLU A 41 -43.94 -6.30 -83.21
CA GLU A 41 -42.85 -5.71 -82.43
C GLU A 41 -43.11 -5.72 -80.91
N LEU A 42 -44.37 -5.87 -80.48
CA LEU A 42 -44.76 -5.78 -79.07
C LEU A 42 -44.03 -6.81 -78.20
N LEU A 43 -44.18 -8.09 -78.54
CA LEU A 43 -43.64 -9.20 -77.75
C LEU A 43 -42.10 -9.24 -77.72
N PRO A 44 -41.38 -9.09 -78.86
CA PRO A 44 -39.92 -8.98 -78.84
C PRO A 44 -39.43 -7.82 -77.96
N ASN A 45 -40.05 -6.64 -78.05
CA ASN A 45 -39.62 -5.48 -77.28
C ASN A 45 -39.86 -5.65 -75.78
N VAL A 46 -41.02 -6.19 -75.39
CA VAL A 46 -41.32 -6.50 -73.98
C VAL A 46 -40.28 -7.47 -73.41
N PHE A 47 -39.99 -8.57 -74.11
CA PHE A 47 -38.99 -9.53 -73.64
C PHE A 47 -37.58 -8.95 -73.63
N SER A 48 -37.23 -8.11 -74.62
CA SER A 48 -35.94 -7.43 -74.63
C SER A 48 -35.77 -6.55 -73.40
N LEU A 49 -36.78 -5.76 -73.04
CA LEU A 49 -36.75 -4.91 -71.84
C LEU A 49 -36.76 -5.75 -70.57
N PHE A 50 -37.53 -6.84 -70.53
CA PHE A 50 -37.53 -7.77 -69.40
C PHE A 50 -36.15 -8.36 -69.12
N PHE A 51 -35.45 -8.84 -70.14
CA PHE A 51 -34.10 -9.40 -69.95
C PHE A 51 -33.10 -8.33 -69.50
N THR A 52 -33.17 -7.12 -70.05
CA THR A 52 -32.28 -6.02 -69.66
C THR A 52 -32.57 -5.52 -68.24
N ASN A 53 -33.82 -5.18 -67.94
CA ASN A 53 -34.18 -4.43 -66.73
C ASN A 53 -34.45 -5.32 -65.52
N VAL A 54 -34.95 -6.54 -65.73
CA VAL A 54 -35.38 -7.43 -64.63
C VAL A 54 -34.37 -8.53 -64.36
N VAL A 55 -33.84 -9.15 -65.41
CA VAL A 55 -32.85 -10.24 -65.30
C VAL A 55 -31.44 -9.70 -65.15
N GLY A 56 -31.16 -8.47 -65.64
CA GLY A 56 -29.80 -7.92 -65.69
C GLY A 56 -28.96 -8.57 -66.80
N ASP A 57 -29.62 -9.24 -67.74
CA ASP A 57 -29.05 -9.84 -68.92
C ASP A 57 -28.82 -8.70 -69.93
N ASN A 58 -27.75 -7.94 -69.74
CA ASN A 58 -27.32 -6.98 -70.75
C ASN A 58 -27.15 -7.73 -72.08
N PRO A 59 -27.53 -7.13 -73.23
CA PRO A 59 -27.10 -7.68 -74.49
C PRO A 59 -25.57 -7.79 -74.39
N PRO A 60 -24.96 -9.01 -74.48
CA PRO A 60 -23.53 -9.12 -74.57
C PRO A 60 -23.12 -8.25 -75.74
N ASP A 61 -21.97 -7.59 -75.58
CA ASP A 61 -21.31 -6.78 -76.57
C ASP A 61 -21.68 -7.31 -77.96
N GLU A 62 -22.25 -6.45 -78.81
CA GLU A 62 -22.75 -6.81 -80.15
C GLU A 62 -21.71 -7.64 -80.93
N GLN A 63 -20.43 -7.51 -80.57
CA GLN A 63 -19.28 -8.30 -80.99
C GLN A 63 -19.41 -9.83 -80.84
N LEU A 64 -20.06 -10.37 -79.80
CA LEU A 64 -20.21 -11.83 -79.62
C LEU A 64 -21.09 -12.48 -80.70
N GLY A 65 -21.90 -11.70 -81.41
CA GLY A 65 -22.67 -12.17 -82.57
C GLY A 65 -21.95 -11.98 -83.92
N PHE A 66 -20.93 -11.11 -83.99
CA PHE A 66 -20.21 -10.82 -85.23
C PHE A 66 -19.35 -11.99 -85.70
N ASP A 67 -18.71 -12.72 -84.78
CA ASP A 67 -17.90 -13.90 -85.16
C ASP A 67 -18.73 -15.03 -85.78
N GLU A 68 -19.99 -15.19 -85.35
CA GLU A 68 -20.94 -16.16 -85.93
C GLU A 68 -21.49 -15.67 -87.29
N LEU A 69 -21.59 -14.36 -87.48
CA LEU A 69 -22.07 -13.71 -88.71
C LEU A 69 -21.05 -13.75 -89.85
N LEU A 70 -19.74 -13.76 -89.54
CA LEU A 70 -18.66 -13.87 -90.54
C LEU A 70 -18.71 -15.16 -91.37
N VAL A 71 -19.43 -16.19 -90.89
CA VAL A 71 -19.65 -17.47 -91.58
C VAL A 71 -20.77 -17.38 -92.63
N LEU A 72 -21.65 -16.37 -92.55
CA LEU A 72 -22.81 -16.21 -93.42
C LEU A 72 -22.51 -15.31 -94.62
N GLU A 73 -23.04 -15.65 -95.79
CA GLU A 73 -23.04 -14.76 -96.95
C GLU A 73 -24.01 -13.58 -96.71
N ASN A 74 -23.49 -12.35 -96.68
CA ASN A 74 -24.25 -11.12 -96.42
C ASN A 74 -24.81 -10.99 -94.98
N PRO A 75 -23.93 -10.88 -93.96
CA PRO A 75 -24.32 -10.88 -92.55
C PRO A 75 -25.35 -9.80 -92.17
N GLU A 76 -25.29 -8.63 -92.81
CA GLU A 76 -26.21 -7.51 -92.58
C GLU A 76 -27.69 -7.89 -92.78
N HIS A 77 -28.00 -8.78 -93.74
CA HIS A 77 -29.38 -9.21 -94.00
C HIS A 77 -29.91 -10.18 -92.94
N HIS A 78 -29.04 -10.74 -92.09
CA HIS A 78 -29.39 -11.73 -91.08
C HIS A 78 -29.47 -11.16 -89.67
N LEU A 79 -29.01 -9.94 -89.44
CA LEU A 79 -28.95 -9.29 -88.11
C LEU A 79 -30.31 -9.32 -87.38
N GLN A 80 -31.36 -8.86 -88.04
CA GLN A 80 -32.70 -8.79 -87.43
C GLN A 80 -33.27 -10.18 -87.12
N ALA A 81 -33.06 -11.15 -88.02
CA ALA A 81 -33.53 -12.52 -87.83
C ALA A 81 -32.78 -13.22 -86.68
N MET A 82 -31.48 -12.97 -86.54
CA MET A 82 -30.67 -13.50 -85.45
C MET A 82 -31.04 -12.87 -84.11
N ALA A 83 -31.23 -11.54 -84.06
CA ALA A 83 -31.70 -10.85 -82.87
C ALA A 83 -33.06 -11.40 -82.40
N LEU A 84 -34.02 -11.55 -83.32
CA LEU A 84 -35.32 -12.14 -82.99
C LEU A 84 -35.21 -13.59 -82.54
N ARG A 85 -34.42 -14.43 -83.23
CA ARG A 85 -34.20 -15.83 -82.86
C ARG A 85 -33.60 -15.96 -81.46
N ARG A 86 -32.70 -15.05 -81.10
CA ARG A 86 -32.08 -15.00 -79.79
C ARG A 86 -33.08 -14.65 -78.69
N ILE A 87 -33.86 -13.58 -78.90
CA ILE A 87 -34.91 -13.17 -77.96
C ILE A 87 -35.94 -14.30 -77.81
N TYR A 88 -36.38 -14.91 -78.93
CA TYR A 88 -37.30 -16.05 -78.91
C TYR A 88 -36.77 -17.21 -78.08
N ARG A 89 -35.50 -17.61 -78.24
CA ARG A 89 -34.91 -18.71 -77.47
C ARG A 89 -34.92 -18.39 -75.98
N LYS A 90 -34.42 -17.21 -75.60
CA LYS A 90 -34.42 -16.78 -74.19
C LYS A 90 -35.82 -16.70 -73.60
N ALA A 91 -36.77 -16.11 -74.34
CA ALA A 91 -38.16 -16.00 -73.92
C ALA A 91 -38.80 -17.38 -73.74
N ARG A 92 -38.52 -18.34 -74.63
CA ARG A 92 -39.00 -19.71 -74.51
C ARG A 92 -38.43 -20.38 -73.26
N ASP A 93 -37.11 -20.32 -73.08
CA ASP A 93 -36.45 -20.97 -71.93
C ASP A 93 -36.95 -20.37 -70.60
N PHE A 94 -37.14 -19.05 -70.56
CA PHE A 94 -37.72 -18.36 -69.40
C PHE A 94 -39.19 -18.77 -69.16
N LEU A 95 -40.03 -18.74 -70.19
CA LEU A 95 -41.45 -19.10 -70.04
C LEU A 95 -41.62 -20.56 -69.61
N ASP A 96 -40.83 -21.48 -70.17
CA ASP A 96 -40.79 -22.88 -69.76
C ASP A 96 -40.40 -23.00 -68.27
N SER A 97 -39.49 -22.15 -67.77
CA SER A 97 -39.07 -22.13 -66.35
C SER A 97 -40.17 -21.68 -65.38
N ILE A 98 -41.11 -20.84 -65.84
CA ILE A 98 -42.31 -20.45 -65.06
C ILE A 98 -43.53 -21.32 -65.39
N TYR A 99 -43.29 -22.50 -65.97
CA TYR A 99 -44.30 -23.49 -66.37
C TYR A 99 -45.29 -22.98 -67.44
N PHE A 100 -44.92 -21.96 -68.21
CA PHE A 100 -45.65 -21.54 -69.41
C PHE A 100 -45.01 -22.17 -70.66
N GLY A 101 -45.56 -23.31 -71.09
CA GLY A 101 -45.07 -24.04 -72.26
C GLY A 101 -45.63 -23.59 -73.61
N GLY A 102 -44.94 -23.99 -74.67
CA GLY A 102 -45.47 -23.92 -76.04
C GLY A 102 -45.37 -22.55 -76.70
N LEU A 103 -44.41 -21.71 -76.29
CA LEU A 103 -44.05 -20.52 -77.05
C LEU A 103 -43.50 -20.92 -78.43
N THR A 104 -44.02 -20.31 -79.49
CA THR A 104 -43.62 -20.57 -80.86
C THR A 104 -43.14 -19.30 -81.55
N LEU A 105 -42.30 -19.42 -82.58
CA LEU A 105 -41.86 -18.25 -83.36
C LEU A 105 -43.04 -17.52 -84.03
N ARG A 106 -44.16 -18.23 -84.28
CA ARG A 106 -45.39 -17.62 -84.80
C ARG A 106 -45.95 -16.55 -83.86
N ASP A 107 -45.78 -16.72 -82.56
CA ASP A 107 -46.26 -15.76 -81.55
C ASP A 107 -45.56 -14.40 -81.68
N PHE A 108 -44.32 -14.39 -82.21
CA PHE A 108 -43.57 -13.17 -82.50
C PHE A 108 -43.89 -12.61 -83.90
N LEU A 109 -43.94 -13.47 -84.91
CA LEU A 109 -44.10 -13.02 -86.31
C LEU A 109 -45.54 -12.68 -86.69
N ARG A 110 -46.53 -13.36 -86.09
CA ARG A 110 -47.96 -13.21 -86.37
C ARG A 110 -48.75 -13.33 -85.08
N PRO A 111 -48.67 -12.30 -84.20
CA PRO A 111 -49.23 -12.36 -82.86
C PRO A 111 -50.76 -12.53 -82.91
N HIS A 112 -51.26 -13.55 -82.20
CA HIS A 112 -52.70 -13.76 -82.04
C HIS A 112 -53.18 -13.12 -80.73
N PRO A 113 -54.22 -12.25 -80.73
CA PRO A 113 -54.62 -11.46 -79.56
C PRO A 113 -54.75 -12.27 -78.26
N ARG A 114 -55.50 -13.37 -78.27
CA ARG A 114 -55.70 -14.22 -77.08
C ARG A 114 -54.38 -14.82 -76.59
N ARG A 115 -53.56 -15.30 -77.52
CA ARG A 115 -52.28 -15.95 -77.20
C ARG A 115 -51.29 -14.97 -76.58
N ILE A 116 -51.24 -13.72 -77.05
CA ILE A 116 -50.39 -12.68 -76.48
C ILE A 116 -50.86 -12.29 -75.09
N ILE A 117 -52.18 -12.20 -74.87
CA ILE A 117 -52.74 -11.96 -73.53
C ILE A 117 -52.32 -13.08 -72.57
N ASP A 118 -52.37 -14.35 -72.96
CA ASP A 118 -51.92 -15.47 -72.11
C ASP A 118 -50.43 -15.35 -71.75
N ILE A 119 -49.58 -15.09 -72.76
CA ILE A 119 -48.12 -14.98 -72.57
C ILE A 119 -47.79 -13.81 -71.63
N LEU A 120 -48.39 -12.65 -71.87
CA LEU A 120 -48.13 -11.46 -71.06
C LEU A 120 -48.75 -11.57 -69.66
N SER A 121 -49.90 -12.24 -69.51
CA SER A 121 -50.47 -12.55 -68.19
C SER A 121 -49.53 -13.43 -67.37
N ALA A 122 -48.92 -14.45 -67.98
CA ALA A 122 -47.93 -15.30 -67.33
C ALA A 122 -46.70 -14.50 -66.87
N LEU A 123 -46.20 -13.62 -67.75
CA LEU A 123 -45.05 -12.76 -67.47
C LEU A 123 -45.34 -11.78 -66.32
N VAL A 124 -46.45 -11.05 -66.37
CA VAL A 124 -46.82 -10.07 -65.34
C VAL A 124 -47.11 -10.77 -64.02
N ASN A 125 -47.77 -11.92 -64.03
CA ASN A 125 -47.97 -12.73 -62.82
C ASN A 125 -46.63 -13.16 -62.17
N TYR A 126 -45.65 -13.57 -62.98
CA TYR A 126 -44.30 -13.85 -62.49
C TYR A 126 -43.66 -12.60 -61.87
N LEU A 127 -43.81 -11.42 -62.47
CA LEU A 127 -43.22 -10.18 -61.96
C LEU A 127 -43.82 -9.78 -60.61
N HIS A 128 -45.14 -9.95 -60.43
CA HIS A 128 -45.79 -9.77 -59.13
C HIS A 128 -45.22 -10.73 -58.08
N PHE A 129 -45.11 -12.02 -58.41
CA PHE A 129 -44.51 -13.00 -57.52
C PHE A 129 -43.07 -12.65 -57.16
N ARG A 130 -42.25 -12.26 -58.14
CA ARG A 130 -40.86 -11.83 -57.93
C ARG A 130 -40.79 -10.63 -56.99
N GLN A 131 -41.64 -9.62 -57.19
CA GLN A 131 -41.67 -8.43 -56.34
C GLN A 131 -42.00 -8.78 -54.89
N GLU A 132 -43.04 -9.60 -54.67
CA GLU A 132 -43.41 -10.07 -53.33
C GLU A 132 -42.22 -10.77 -52.64
N LYS A 133 -41.46 -11.59 -53.37
CA LYS A 133 -40.26 -12.24 -52.82
C LYS A 133 -39.11 -11.28 -52.55
N LEU A 134 -38.91 -10.27 -53.41
CA LEU A 134 -37.91 -9.23 -53.16
C LEU A 134 -38.27 -8.38 -51.94
N ASP A 135 -39.55 -8.07 -51.73
CA ASP A 135 -40.00 -7.31 -50.56
C ASP A 135 -39.75 -8.08 -49.25
N VAL A 136 -39.92 -9.41 -49.26
CA VAL A 136 -39.57 -10.27 -48.13
C VAL A 136 -38.05 -10.35 -47.91
N LEU A 137 -37.26 -10.36 -48.99
CA LEU A 137 -35.80 -10.46 -48.91
C LEU A 137 -35.15 -9.14 -48.48
N LYS A 138 -35.74 -8.00 -48.85
CA LYS A 138 -35.22 -6.65 -48.57
C LYS A 138 -34.76 -6.43 -47.11
N PRO A 139 -35.55 -6.72 -46.06
CA PRO A 139 -35.10 -6.56 -44.68
C PRO A 139 -33.92 -7.47 -44.32
N ILE A 140 -33.88 -8.70 -44.86
CA ILE A 140 -32.78 -9.65 -44.62
C ILE A 140 -31.49 -9.13 -45.25
N SER A 141 -31.56 -8.61 -46.48
CA SER A 141 -30.42 -7.98 -47.14
C SER A 141 -29.94 -6.75 -46.38
N GLN A 142 -30.84 -5.91 -45.88
CA GLN A 142 -30.49 -4.75 -45.06
C GLN A 142 -29.75 -5.17 -43.77
N GLU A 143 -30.28 -6.16 -43.04
CA GLU A 143 -29.59 -6.69 -41.85
C GLU A 143 -28.21 -7.25 -42.20
N TYR A 144 -28.08 -7.98 -43.31
CA TYR A 144 -26.79 -8.49 -43.76
C TYR A 144 -25.76 -7.37 -43.97
N PHE A 145 -26.12 -6.30 -44.68
CA PHE A 145 -25.22 -5.16 -44.91
C PHE A 145 -24.86 -4.45 -43.61
N GLU A 146 -25.82 -4.23 -42.70
CA GLU A 146 -25.55 -3.65 -41.38
C GLU A 146 -24.56 -4.49 -40.55
N ARG A 147 -24.68 -5.82 -40.62
CA ARG A 147 -23.73 -6.74 -39.96
C ARG A 147 -22.36 -6.73 -40.61
N GLU A 148 -22.30 -6.59 -41.93
CA GLU A 148 -21.04 -6.48 -42.68
C GLU A 148 -20.28 -5.20 -42.30
N ASP A 149 -20.99 -4.08 -42.16
CA ASP A 149 -20.42 -2.81 -41.67
C ASP A 149 -19.89 -2.96 -40.23
N GLN A 150 -20.68 -3.55 -39.32
CA GLN A 150 -20.25 -3.81 -37.93
C GLN A 150 -19.02 -4.71 -37.85
N LEU A 151 -18.97 -5.75 -38.68
CA LEU A 151 -17.84 -6.67 -38.75
C LEU A 151 -16.58 -5.98 -39.28
N THR A 152 -16.73 -5.04 -40.21
CA THR A 152 -15.62 -4.21 -40.71
C THR A 152 -15.09 -3.29 -39.61
N GLU A 153 -15.97 -2.62 -38.85
CA GLU A 153 -15.59 -1.77 -37.71
C GLU A 153 -14.87 -2.56 -36.62
N LEU A 154 -15.41 -3.72 -36.23
CA LEU A 154 -14.80 -4.58 -35.21
C LEU A 154 -13.42 -5.09 -35.64
N ARG A 155 -13.24 -5.44 -36.92
CA ARG A 155 -11.92 -5.83 -37.45
C ARG A 155 -10.92 -4.70 -37.35
N ALA A 156 -11.31 -3.46 -37.68
CA ALA A 156 -10.46 -2.29 -37.53
C ALA A 156 -10.04 -2.08 -36.07
N ARG A 157 -10.99 -2.16 -35.13
CA ARG A 157 -10.72 -2.02 -33.69
C ARG A 157 -9.81 -3.11 -33.13
N VAL A 158 -9.97 -4.36 -33.60
CA VAL A 158 -9.07 -5.45 -33.23
C VAL A 158 -7.64 -5.17 -33.72
N ALA A 159 -7.46 -4.67 -34.94
CA ALA A 159 -6.14 -4.31 -35.46
C ALA A 159 -5.49 -3.15 -34.67
N GLU A 160 -6.26 -2.14 -34.28
CA GLU A 160 -5.78 -1.05 -33.42
C GLU A 160 -5.31 -1.55 -32.05
N LEU A 161 -6.11 -2.38 -31.39
CA LEU A 161 -5.76 -2.95 -30.08
C LEU A 161 -4.54 -3.88 -30.17
N GLN A 162 -4.40 -4.64 -31.26
CA GLN A 162 -3.19 -5.45 -31.50
C GLN A 162 -1.95 -4.56 -31.63
N LYS A 163 -2.04 -3.46 -32.37
CA LYS A 163 -0.94 -2.49 -32.48
C LYS A 163 -0.58 -1.88 -31.12
N ALA A 164 -1.57 -1.43 -30.35
CA ALA A 164 -1.33 -0.88 -29.01
C ALA A 164 -0.68 -1.90 -28.06
N LYS A 165 -1.09 -3.17 -28.12
CA LYS A 165 -0.48 -4.24 -27.33
C LYS A 165 0.99 -4.46 -27.71
N THR A 166 1.32 -4.44 -29.01
CA THR A 166 2.71 -4.58 -29.45
C THR A 166 3.58 -3.39 -29.04
N GLU A 167 3.04 -2.18 -29.08
CA GLU A 167 3.74 -0.96 -28.64
C GLU A 167 3.99 -0.98 -27.13
N HIS A 168 3.00 -1.38 -26.33
CA HIS A 168 3.16 -1.54 -24.89
C HIS A 168 4.24 -2.57 -24.54
N ALA A 169 4.19 -3.75 -25.18
CA ALA A 169 5.18 -4.80 -24.96
C ALA A 169 6.60 -4.35 -25.35
N TYR A 170 6.73 -3.54 -26.40
CA TYR A 170 8.00 -2.94 -26.78
C TYR A 170 8.49 -1.94 -25.74
N ASN A 171 7.61 -1.05 -25.26
CA ASN A 171 7.96 -0.07 -24.22
C ASN A 171 8.39 -0.74 -22.92
N GLU A 172 7.68 -1.79 -22.48
CA GLU A 172 8.06 -2.59 -21.30
C GLU A 172 9.48 -3.15 -21.44
N GLN A 173 9.83 -3.72 -22.61
CA GLN A 173 11.17 -4.23 -22.86
C GLN A 173 12.26 -3.14 -22.82
N MET A 174 11.93 -1.90 -23.22
CA MET A 174 12.85 -0.77 -23.17
C MET A 174 12.99 -0.18 -21.76
N GLU A 175 11.91 -0.22 -20.96
CA GLU A 175 11.90 0.27 -19.58
C GLU A 175 12.56 -0.71 -18.61
N GLU A 176 12.46 -2.01 -18.85
CA GLU A 176 13.03 -3.05 -17.98
C GLU A 176 14.52 -2.86 -17.62
N PRO A 177 15.45 -2.56 -18.56
CA PRO A 177 16.84 -2.29 -18.20
C PRO A 177 17.00 -1.02 -17.35
N VAL A 178 16.19 0.01 -17.59
CA VAL A 178 16.21 1.27 -16.83
C VAL A 178 15.76 1.01 -15.39
N VAL A 179 14.69 0.24 -15.22
CA VAL A 179 14.20 -0.17 -13.90
C VAL A 179 15.24 -1.01 -13.15
N GLN A 180 15.91 -1.96 -13.84
CA GLN A 180 16.97 -2.76 -13.24
C GLN A 180 18.18 -1.91 -12.80
N GLN A 181 18.58 -0.92 -13.61
CA GLN A 181 19.66 0.01 -13.27
C GLN A 181 19.30 0.85 -12.04
N LEU A 182 18.10 1.45 -12.01
CA LEU A 182 17.62 2.23 -10.87
C LEU A 182 17.52 1.37 -9.61
N GLN A 183 17.08 0.11 -9.72
CA GLN A 183 17.00 -0.81 -8.61
C GLN A 183 18.40 -1.14 -8.04
N ALA A 184 19.40 -1.31 -8.91
CA ALA A 184 20.78 -1.51 -8.49
C ALA A 184 21.37 -0.28 -7.78
N GLU A 185 21.07 0.92 -8.28
CA GLU A 185 21.49 2.17 -7.65
C GLU A 185 20.84 2.36 -6.27
N VAL A 186 19.53 2.13 -6.16
CA VAL A 186 18.80 2.15 -4.88
C VAL A 186 19.41 1.17 -3.88
N ASN A 187 19.75 -0.05 -4.31
CA ASN A 187 20.38 -1.05 -3.45
C ASN A 187 21.78 -0.60 -2.98
N THR A 188 22.57 0.00 -3.87
CA THR A 188 23.90 0.55 -3.56
C THR A 188 23.81 1.69 -2.56
N LEU A 189 22.84 2.60 -2.74
CA LEU A 189 22.61 3.71 -1.80
C LEU A 189 22.14 3.20 -0.43
N ARG A 190 21.28 2.18 -0.39
CA ARG A 190 20.87 1.53 0.87
C ARG A 190 22.05 0.92 1.62
N GLN A 191 22.96 0.23 0.91
CA GLN A 191 24.19 -0.30 1.51
C GLN A 191 25.07 0.81 2.07
N LYS A 192 25.32 1.88 1.31
CA LYS A 192 26.07 3.05 1.79
C LYS A 192 25.46 3.65 3.05
N ILE A 193 24.13 3.81 3.10
CA ILE A 193 23.45 4.34 4.30
C ILE A 193 23.68 3.42 5.50
N GLN A 194 23.61 2.10 5.33
CA GLN A 194 23.92 1.14 6.40
C GLN A 194 25.36 1.27 6.87
N GLU A 195 26.33 1.32 5.95
CA GLU A 195 27.75 1.51 6.27
C GLU A 195 27.97 2.81 7.05
N TYR A 196 27.43 3.93 6.57
CA TYR A 196 27.51 5.23 7.25
C TYR A 196 26.92 5.17 8.67
N ASN A 197 25.76 4.55 8.84
CA ASN A 197 25.13 4.40 10.15
C ASN A 197 25.99 3.55 11.11
N THR A 198 26.56 2.44 10.63
CA THR A 198 27.46 1.62 11.46
C THR A 198 28.72 2.38 11.86
N HIS A 199 29.31 3.13 10.91
CA HIS A 199 30.48 3.94 11.17
C HIS A 199 30.19 5.06 12.19
N GLN A 200 29.04 5.74 12.03
CA GLN A 200 28.60 6.77 12.97
C GLN A 200 28.38 6.21 14.39
N LEU A 201 27.81 5.01 14.51
CA LEU A 201 27.64 4.34 15.80
C LEU A 201 28.99 4.00 16.44
N ALA A 202 29.94 3.46 15.65
CA ALA A 202 31.28 3.14 16.13
C ALA A 202 32.03 4.40 16.63
N LEU A 203 31.93 5.51 15.90
CA LEU A 203 32.51 6.80 16.33
C LEU A 203 31.90 7.29 17.65
N ARG A 204 30.57 7.19 17.82
CA ARG A 204 29.91 7.55 19.07
C ARG A 204 30.37 6.67 20.24
N ILE A 205 30.50 5.36 20.03
CA ILE A 205 31.02 4.44 21.05
C ILE A 205 32.43 4.86 21.45
N HIS A 206 33.32 5.05 20.47
CA HIS A 206 34.70 5.47 20.73
C HIS A 206 34.77 6.80 21.50
N GLU A 207 33.97 7.80 21.12
CA GLU A 207 33.89 9.08 21.84
C GLU A 207 33.46 8.88 23.30
N THR A 208 32.44 8.03 23.54
CA THR A 208 32.01 7.73 24.90
C THR A 208 33.07 6.97 25.71
N GLU A 209 33.81 6.04 25.10
CA GLU A 209 34.90 5.32 25.74
C GLU A 209 36.05 6.25 26.13
N VAL A 210 36.45 7.16 25.23
CA VAL A 210 37.47 8.18 25.52
C VAL A 210 37.05 9.05 26.71
N ARG A 211 35.79 9.47 26.73
CA ARG A 211 35.23 10.27 27.83
C ARG A 211 35.18 9.49 29.15
N LEU A 212 34.83 8.21 29.12
CA LEU A 212 34.83 7.34 30.31
C LEU A 212 36.25 7.14 30.85
N LYS A 213 37.23 6.84 29.99
CA LYS A 213 38.64 6.71 30.37
C LYS A 213 39.19 8.00 30.98
N ALA A 214 38.78 9.17 30.49
CA ALA A 214 39.16 10.45 31.07
C ALA A 214 38.60 10.61 32.50
N LYS A 215 37.32 10.27 32.72
CA LYS A 215 36.70 10.28 34.05
C LYS A 215 37.31 9.26 35.01
N GLU A 216 37.70 8.07 34.52
CA GLU A 216 38.41 7.07 35.31
C GLU A 216 39.77 7.61 35.78
N LYS A 217 40.57 8.20 34.89
CA LYS A 217 41.83 8.84 35.26
C LYS A 217 41.64 9.96 36.29
N GLU A 218 40.62 10.79 36.13
CA GLU A 218 40.29 11.84 37.11
C GLU A 218 39.94 11.24 38.48
N ARG A 219 39.12 10.18 38.51
CA ARG A 219 38.76 9.49 39.75
C ARG A 219 39.99 8.87 40.41
N ASP A 220 40.84 8.20 39.64
CA ASP A 220 42.04 7.55 40.16
C ASP A 220 43.03 8.59 40.73
N GLN A 221 43.16 9.75 40.08
CA GLN A 221 43.91 10.88 40.63
C GLN A 221 43.33 11.35 41.98
N ARG A 222 42.00 11.52 42.07
CA ARG A 222 41.34 11.89 43.33
C ARG A 222 41.53 10.83 44.43
N ILE A 223 41.54 9.55 44.08
CA ILE A 223 41.82 8.46 45.01
C ILE A 223 43.24 8.60 45.57
N GLU A 224 44.24 8.83 44.71
CA GLU A 224 45.64 8.97 45.13
C GLU A 224 45.83 10.23 45.98
N GLU A 225 45.23 11.37 45.60
CA GLU A 225 45.23 12.59 46.42
C GLU A 225 44.59 12.36 47.80
N ASN A 226 43.46 11.66 47.86
CA ASN A 226 42.82 11.33 49.14
C ASN A 226 43.64 10.35 49.97
N LYS A 227 44.33 9.40 49.33
CA LYS A 227 45.23 8.47 50.00
C LYS A 227 46.42 9.20 50.63
N GLN A 228 47.01 10.16 49.91
CA GLN A 228 48.06 11.03 50.45
C GLN A 228 47.56 11.84 51.65
N LYS A 229 46.37 12.47 51.54
CA LYS A 229 45.74 13.16 52.68
C LYS A 229 45.52 12.25 53.87
N MET A 230 45.03 11.04 53.64
CA MET A 230 44.81 10.03 54.69
C MET A 230 46.13 9.64 55.37
N THR A 231 47.22 9.46 54.62
CA THR A 231 48.53 9.17 55.21
C THR A 231 49.06 10.31 56.07
N THR A 232 48.88 11.56 55.63
CA THR A 232 49.25 12.75 56.41
C THR A 232 48.46 12.82 57.72
N LEU A 233 47.12 12.74 57.64
CA LEU A 233 46.25 12.75 58.82
C LEU A 233 46.58 11.60 59.77
N LYS A 234 46.88 10.40 59.25
CA LYS A 234 47.27 9.26 60.08
C LYS A 234 48.57 9.55 60.85
N SER A 235 49.57 10.13 60.20
CA SER A 235 50.82 10.50 60.86
C SER A 235 50.63 11.60 61.92
N GLU A 236 49.70 12.53 61.67
CA GLU A 236 49.34 13.58 62.62
C GLU A 236 48.67 12.98 63.87
N VAL A 237 47.67 12.11 63.69
CA VAL A 237 47.02 11.37 64.79
C VAL A 237 48.01 10.52 65.59
N GLU A 238 48.92 9.80 64.92
CA GLU A 238 49.96 9.01 65.59
C GLU A 238 50.89 9.90 66.45
N SER A 239 51.21 11.11 65.98
CA SER A 239 52.03 12.06 66.74
C SER A 239 51.29 12.64 67.95
N GLU A 240 50.00 12.97 67.81
CA GLU A 240 49.17 13.43 68.92
C GLU A 240 48.97 12.34 69.97
N LEU A 241 48.68 11.10 69.56
CA LEU A 241 48.58 9.96 70.46
C LEU A 241 49.86 9.74 71.28
N LYS A 242 51.03 9.91 70.65
CA LYS A 242 52.31 9.82 71.35
C LYS A 242 52.48 10.94 72.39
N CYS A 243 52.11 12.17 72.04
CA CYS A 243 52.14 13.30 72.98
C CYS A 243 51.18 13.09 74.16
N LEU A 244 49.98 12.56 73.90
CA LEU A 244 49.01 12.22 74.95
C LEU A 244 49.55 11.12 75.87
N ALA A 245 50.14 10.05 75.33
CA ALA A 245 50.75 8.98 76.13
C ALA A 245 51.90 9.48 77.02
N ASP A 246 52.73 10.41 76.54
CA ASP A 246 53.77 11.02 77.36
C ASP A 246 53.18 11.88 78.49
N ARG A 247 52.08 12.59 78.21
CA ARG A 247 51.36 13.39 79.22
C ARG A 247 50.63 12.53 80.25
N GLU A 248 50.05 11.41 79.85
CA GLU A 248 49.49 10.41 80.77
C GLU A 248 50.55 9.90 81.75
N ARG A 249 51.74 9.52 81.24
CA ARG A 249 52.86 9.08 82.09
C ARG A 249 53.30 10.15 83.09
N GLU A 250 53.34 11.41 82.68
CA GLU A 250 53.68 12.54 83.58
C GLU A 250 52.64 12.73 84.69
N ILE A 251 51.35 12.57 84.37
CA ILE A 251 50.27 12.66 85.35
C ILE A 251 50.33 11.48 86.33
N GLU A 252 50.56 10.25 85.86
CA GLU A 252 50.74 9.07 86.71
C GLU A 252 51.90 9.25 87.70
N GLU A 253 53.03 9.80 87.26
CA GLU A 253 54.17 10.09 88.13
C GLU A 253 53.81 11.15 89.19
N LYS A 254 53.03 12.17 88.82
CA LYS A 254 52.54 13.18 89.78
C LYS A 254 51.56 12.58 90.80
N ILE A 255 50.69 11.66 90.37
CA ILE A 255 49.77 10.94 91.27
C ILE A 255 50.56 10.09 92.27
N ALA A 256 51.59 9.36 91.81
CA ALA A 256 52.45 8.57 92.69
C ALA A 256 53.16 9.45 93.74
N LYS A 257 53.73 10.59 93.31
CA LYS A 257 54.33 11.57 94.24
C LYS A 257 53.33 12.13 95.26
N ALA A 258 52.09 12.38 94.84
CA ALA A 258 51.04 12.85 95.75
C ALA A 258 50.64 11.77 96.78
N ALA A 259 50.62 10.50 96.38
CA ALA A 259 50.36 9.38 97.29
C ALA A 259 51.47 9.25 98.36
N ASP A 260 52.73 9.36 97.96
CA ASP A 260 53.87 9.36 98.89
C ASP A 260 53.78 10.51 99.91
N LEU A 261 53.44 11.72 99.44
CA LEU A 261 53.26 12.88 100.32
C LEU A 261 52.11 12.70 101.33
N CYS A 262 50.99 12.09 100.91
CA CYS A 262 49.91 11.75 101.85
C CYS A 262 50.39 10.78 102.94
N SER A 263 51.13 9.74 102.56
CA SER A 263 51.68 8.78 103.53
C SER A 263 52.66 9.43 104.52
N GLN A 264 53.47 10.39 104.08
CA GLN A 264 54.33 11.18 104.96
C GLN A 264 53.51 12.05 105.92
N SER A 265 52.49 12.75 105.41
CA SER A 265 51.57 13.56 106.20
C SER A 265 50.90 12.75 107.30
N ASP A 266 50.36 11.57 106.97
CA ASP A 266 49.72 10.67 107.93
C ASP A 266 50.71 10.25 109.04
N SER A 267 51.97 9.97 108.70
CA SER A 267 52.99 9.62 109.70
C SER A 267 53.32 10.79 110.65
N VAL A 268 53.35 12.02 110.14
CA VAL A 268 53.56 13.24 110.93
C VAL A 268 52.37 13.49 111.84
N GLU A 269 51.15 13.24 111.36
CA GLU A 269 49.95 13.40 112.16
C GLU A 269 49.91 12.39 113.33
N VAL A 270 50.26 11.13 113.08
CA VAL A 270 50.39 10.08 114.11
C VAL A 270 51.47 10.43 115.14
N ALA A 271 52.64 10.88 114.68
CA ALA A 271 53.72 11.33 115.55
C ALA A 271 53.33 12.55 116.41
N GLY A 272 52.61 13.51 115.83
CA GLY A 272 52.07 14.67 116.53
C GLY A 272 51.01 14.30 117.56
N ARG A 273 50.18 13.28 117.29
CA ARG A 273 49.19 12.74 118.24
C ARG A 273 49.88 12.14 119.48
N LYS A 274 50.90 11.31 119.26
CA LYS A 274 51.69 10.68 120.34
C LYS A 274 52.38 11.71 121.25
N LYS A 275 52.92 12.78 120.67
CA LYS A 275 53.56 13.87 121.42
C LYS A 275 52.57 14.64 122.30
N ARG A 276 51.33 14.82 121.84
CA ARG A 276 50.27 15.47 122.64
C ARG A 276 49.89 14.62 123.86
N GLU A 277 49.77 13.31 123.70
CA GLU A 277 49.47 12.39 124.81
C GLU A 277 50.56 12.42 125.89
N GLU A 278 51.84 12.46 125.50
CA GLU A 278 52.97 12.61 126.45
C GLU A 278 52.89 13.91 127.26
N ILE A 279 52.51 15.02 126.63
CA ILE A 279 52.35 16.34 127.30
C ILE A 279 51.19 16.31 128.30
N TYR A 280 50.04 15.71 127.94
CA TYR A 280 48.90 15.60 128.85
C TYR A 280 49.24 14.75 130.08
N ALA A 281 49.95 13.63 129.88
CA ALA A 281 50.39 12.78 130.99
C ALA A 281 51.33 13.50 131.97
N THR A 282 52.22 14.36 131.47
CA THR A 282 53.10 15.16 132.35
C THR A 282 52.33 16.24 133.11
N PHE A 283 51.33 16.87 132.48
CA PHE A 283 50.51 17.89 133.14
C PHE A 283 49.68 17.31 134.30
N GLU A 284 49.11 16.12 134.11
CA GLU A 284 48.30 15.44 135.13
C GLU A 284 49.12 15.11 136.39
N GLN A 285 50.36 14.66 136.20
CA GLN A 285 51.32 14.37 137.28
C GLN A 285 51.66 15.62 138.11
N VAL A 286 51.78 16.79 137.47
CA VAL A 286 52.03 18.07 138.15
C VAL A 286 50.83 18.49 138.99
N CYS A 287 49.61 18.33 138.49
CA CYS A 287 48.38 18.66 139.22
C CYS A 287 48.20 17.79 140.49
N GLU A 288 48.49 16.49 140.41
CA GLU A 288 48.42 15.61 141.59
C GLU A 288 49.43 16.01 142.68
N THR A 289 50.65 16.34 142.28
CA THR A 289 51.72 16.75 143.22
C THR A 289 51.37 18.06 143.94
N ALA A 290 50.75 19.00 143.23
CA ALA A 290 50.31 20.28 143.80
C ALA A 290 49.18 20.12 144.83
N ASN A 291 48.23 19.21 144.58
CA ASN A 291 47.13 18.93 145.49
C ASN A 291 47.62 18.31 146.81
N MET A 292 48.60 17.40 146.75
CA MET A 292 49.21 16.82 147.96
C MET A 292 49.90 17.88 148.84
N TYR A 293 50.50 18.90 148.22
CA TYR A 293 51.19 19.97 148.95
C TYR A 293 50.21 20.89 149.69
N MET A 294 49.05 21.17 149.09
CA MET A 294 48.00 22.01 149.69
C MET A 294 47.33 21.30 150.89
N ASP A 295 47.07 20.00 150.80
CA ASP A 295 46.47 19.21 151.90
C ASP A 295 47.36 19.08 153.16
N GLY A 296 48.69 19.22 153.00
CA GLY A 296 49.63 19.23 154.12
C GLY A 296 49.65 20.55 154.92
N ILE A 297 49.41 21.66 154.22
CA ILE A 297 49.41 23.00 154.81
C ILE A 297 48.17 23.20 155.68
N ASP A 298 46.99 22.75 155.23
CA ASP A 298 45.74 22.90 156.00
C ASP A 298 45.72 22.07 157.29
N ARG A 299 46.42 20.92 157.32
CA ARG A 299 46.56 20.09 158.53
C ARG A 299 47.42 20.75 159.60
N SER A 300 48.53 21.35 159.19
CA SER A 300 49.48 22.02 160.07
C SER A 300 48.87 23.26 160.75
N ARG A 301 47.93 23.93 160.06
CA ARG A 301 47.27 25.13 160.59
C ARG A 301 46.27 24.82 161.71
N LYS A 302 45.57 23.68 161.64
CA LYS A 302 44.61 23.25 162.67
C LYS A 302 45.28 22.88 164.00
N GLU A 303 46.46 22.27 163.96
CA GLU A 303 47.18 21.85 165.17
C GLU A 303 47.73 23.04 165.98
N VAL A 304 48.05 24.17 165.32
CA VAL A 304 48.53 25.39 166.00
C VAL A 304 47.41 26.13 166.72
N ASP A 305 46.20 26.16 166.15
CA ASP A 305 45.06 26.84 166.76
C ASP A 305 44.53 26.08 168.00
N GLU A 306 44.64 24.74 168.03
CA GLU A 306 44.23 23.91 169.19
C GLU A 306 45.24 24.00 170.36
N ALA A 307 46.54 24.11 170.08
CA ALA A 307 47.57 24.23 171.12
C ALA A 307 47.54 25.59 171.84
N SER A 308 47.17 26.66 171.14
CA SER A 308 47.11 28.01 171.70
C SER A 308 45.96 28.19 172.70
N MET A 309 44.81 27.53 172.46
CA MET A 309 43.66 27.56 173.37
C MET A 309 43.91 26.82 174.70
N ALA A 310 44.83 25.84 174.74
CA ALA A 310 45.08 25.04 175.94
C ALA A 310 45.94 25.76 177.02
N ILE A 311 46.76 26.75 176.64
CA ILE A 311 47.66 27.45 177.59
C ILE A 311 46.92 28.55 178.37
N ILE A 312 45.74 29.00 177.90
CA ILE A 312 44.89 30.00 178.57
C ILE A 312 44.27 29.46 179.89
N SER A 313 44.40 28.16 180.21
CA SER A 313 43.62 27.53 181.30
C SER A 313 44.37 27.15 182.60
N GLN A 314 45.68 27.39 182.80
CA GLN A 314 46.40 26.77 183.96
C GLN A 314 47.38 27.61 184.82
N ILE A 315 47.41 28.95 184.81
CA ILE A 315 48.17 29.74 185.82
C ILE A 315 47.38 31.00 186.22
N GLY A 316 46.82 31.19 187.43
CA GLY A 316 46.85 30.40 188.68
C GLY A 316 45.52 30.52 189.46
N PRO A 317 45.48 30.54 190.81
CA PRO A 317 46.47 30.14 191.82
C PRO A 317 46.54 28.64 192.11
#